data_AF-A0A3M1JPU9-F1
#
_entry.id   AF-A0A3M1JPU9-F1
#
_cell.length_a   1.000
_cell.length_b   1.000
_cell.length_c   1.000
_cell.angle_alpha   90.00
_cell.angle_beta   90.00
_cell.angle_gamma   90.00
#
_symmetry.space_group_name_H-M   'P 1'
#
loop_
_entity.id
_entity.type
_entity.pdbx_description
1 polymer ?
#
loop_
_entity_poly.entity_id
_entity_poly.type
_entity_poly.pdbx_seq_one_letter_code
_entity_poly.pdbx_strand_id
1 'polypeptide(L)'
;MFWLAAGGLILGAAVDRFNIPMPFGLILILGWPVLALLWIIEPDLGDHTEGAALIRLGGLIVGGIIVYVRLDQEQDNGQNAPVTVLWAAATLAGMAAIYGLPKSAEIAAATAAAILGYLLWNIPVNRFPMGHAAILPAGTVILTLSAALLVVRPGADLALLCLVALFFANRIADTLFKGHRRMTALTVTVGALPAVATALAVAWLLR
;
A
#
# COMPACT_ATOMS: atom_id res chain seq x y z
N MET A 1 -1.76 -0.90 14.98
CA MET A 1 -1.08 -1.45 13.78
C MET A 1 -0.92 -2.97 13.85
N PHE A 2 -0.25 -3.55 14.87
CA PHE A 2 -0.09 -5.02 14.96
C PHE A 2 -1.41 -5.81 14.83
N TRP A 3 -2.43 -5.47 15.61
CA TRP A 3 -3.73 -6.15 15.57
C TRP A 3 -4.45 -6.02 14.22
N LEU A 4 -4.30 -4.89 13.53
CA LEU A 4 -4.85 -4.70 12.19
C LEU A 4 -4.09 -5.53 11.15
N ALA A 5 -2.76 -5.60 11.25
CA ALA A 5 -1.99 -6.49 10.38
C ALA A 5 -2.32 -7.97 10.64
N ALA A 6 -2.42 -8.38 11.91
CA ALA A 6 -2.79 -9.74 12.29
C ALA A 6 -4.23 -10.09 11.84
N GLY A 7 -5.18 -9.17 12.01
CA GLY A 7 -6.55 -9.33 11.52
C GLY A 7 -6.60 -9.49 10.01
N GLY A 8 -5.87 -8.65 9.27
CA GLY A 8 -5.76 -8.73 7.81
C GLY A 8 -5.13 -10.05 7.35
N LEU A 9 -4.10 -10.53 8.06
CA LEU A 9 -3.48 -11.83 7.81
C LEU A 9 -4.48 -12.98 8.00
N ILE A 10 -5.20 -13.01 9.12
CA ILE A 10 -6.20 -14.06 9.41
C ILE A 10 -7.31 -14.02 8.36
N LEU A 11 -7.80 -12.83 8.03
CA LEU A 11 -8.85 -12.64 7.04
C LEU A 11 -8.40 -13.09 5.65
N GLY A 12 -7.18 -12.75 5.26
CA GLY A 12 -6.61 -13.17 3.97
C GLY A 12 -6.34 -14.66 3.90
N ALA A 13 -5.82 -15.24 4.98
CA ALA A 13 -5.65 -16.68 5.09
C ALA A 13 -7.01 -17.42 5.02
N ALA A 14 -8.07 -16.84 5.59
CA ALA A 14 -9.43 -17.39 5.48
C ALA A 14 -9.95 -17.30 4.03
N VAL A 15 -9.79 -16.15 3.36
CA VAL A 15 -10.16 -15.98 1.94
C VAL A 15 -9.47 -17.02 1.07
N ASP A 16 -8.14 -17.17 1.24
CA ASP A 16 -7.32 -18.11 0.48
C ASP A 16 -7.69 -19.57 0.80
N ARG A 17 -7.96 -19.89 2.08
CA ARG A 17 -8.26 -21.27 2.52
C ARG A 17 -9.64 -21.75 2.11
N PHE A 18 -10.66 -20.89 2.19
CA PHE A 18 -12.05 -21.25 1.94
C PHE A 18 -12.49 -20.99 0.49
N ASN A 19 -11.61 -20.44 -0.35
CA ASN A 19 -11.89 -20.11 -1.75
C ASN A 19 -13.21 -19.34 -1.88
N ILE A 20 -13.33 -18.27 -1.09
CA ILE A 20 -14.58 -17.52 -0.91
C ILE A 20 -15.05 -16.98 -2.27
N PRO A 21 -16.34 -17.14 -2.63
CA PRO A 21 -16.86 -16.66 -3.89
C PRO A 21 -16.68 -15.14 -4.03
N MET A 22 -16.34 -14.72 -5.25
CA MET A 22 -15.94 -13.35 -5.63
C MET A 22 -16.79 -12.21 -5.02
N PRO A 23 -18.14 -12.26 -4.94
CA PRO A 23 -18.90 -11.18 -4.30
C PRO A 23 -18.60 -11.02 -2.81
N PHE A 24 -18.39 -12.12 -2.09
CA PHE A 24 -18.03 -12.09 -0.66
C PHE A 24 -16.55 -11.74 -0.45
N GLY A 25 -15.67 -12.21 -1.34
CA GLY A 25 -14.27 -11.80 -1.38
C GLY A 25 -14.12 -10.29 -1.55
N LEU A 26 -14.89 -9.69 -2.46
CA LEU A 26 -14.91 -8.23 -2.65
C LEU A 26 -15.39 -7.48 -1.41
N ILE A 27 -16.43 -7.95 -0.72
CA ILE A 27 -16.89 -7.33 0.53
C ILE A 27 -15.78 -7.36 1.58
N LEU A 28 -15.02 -8.45 1.66
CA LEU A 28 -13.90 -8.59 2.60
C LEU A 28 -12.72 -7.69 2.22
N ILE A 29 -12.34 -7.68 0.94
CA ILE A 29 -11.23 -6.86 0.40
C ILE A 29 -11.54 -5.35 0.49
N LEU A 30 -12.80 -4.96 0.30
CA LEU A 30 -13.24 -3.55 0.37
C LEU A 30 -13.60 -3.13 1.79
N GLY A 31 -14.21 -4.02 2.57
CA GLY A 31 -14.65 -3.75 3.93
C GLY A 31 -13.48 -3.66 4.90
N TRP A 32 -12.46 -4.50 4.73
CA TRP A 32 -11.27 -4.50 5.59
C TRP A 32 -10.52 -3.16 5.65
N PRO A 33 -10.13 -2.52 4.51
CA PRO A 33 -9.45 -1.24 4.55
C PRO A 33 -10.33 -0.15 5.17
N VAL A 34 -11.65 -0.17 4.94
CA VAL A 34 -12.58 0.77 5.58
C VAL A 34 -12.56 0.58 7.11
N LEU A 35 -12.69 -0.66 7.58
CA LEU A 35 -12.63 -0.99 9.01
C LEU A 35 -11.30 -0.61 9.64
N ALA A 36 -10.18 -0.89 8.96
CA ALA A 36 -8.85 -0.55 9.45
C ALA A 36 -8.64 0.96 9.59
N LEU A 37 -9.20 1.75 8.66
CA LEU A 37 -9.15 3.21 8.71
C LEU A 37 -10.07 3.78 9.77
N LEU A 38 -11.30 3.25 9.87
CA LEU A 38 -12.22 3.63 10.95
C LEU A 38 -11.61 3.34 12.32
N TRP A 39 -10.95 2.20 12.51
CA TRP A 39 -10.27 1.88 13.77
C TRP A 39 -9.17 2.90 14.14
N ILE A 40 -8.46 3.43 13.15
CA ILE A 40 -7.40 4.42 13.39
C ILE A 40 -7.98 5.79 13.71
N ILE A 41 -9.07 6.15 13.05
CA ILE A 41 -9.60 7.52 13.07
C ILE A 41 -10.71 7.67 14.12
N GLU A 42 -11.28 6.56 14.62
CA GLU A 42 -12.29 6.54 15.70
C GLU A 42 -11.92 7.45 16.88
N PRO A 43 -10.67 7.48 17.39
CA PRO A 43 -10.32 8.34 18.52
C PRO A 43 -10.43 9.84 18.20
N ASP A 44 -10.18 10.23 16.94
CA ASP A 44 -10.16 11.63 16.48
C ASP A 44 -11.52 12.10 15.94
N LEU A 45 -12.44 11.16 15.64
CA LEU A 45 -13.79 11.45 15.14
C LEU A 45 -14.68 12.17 16.17
N GLY A 46 -14.37 12.05 17.47
CA GLY A 46 -15.12 12.69 18.56
C GLY A 46 -14.92 14.19 18.65
N ASP A 47 -13.72 14.69 18.28
CA ASP A 47 -13.31 16.08 18.53
C ASP A 47 -13.24 16.95 17.26
N HIS A 48 -13.32 16.36 16.06
CA HIS A 48 -13.12 17.06 14.79
C HIS A 48 -14.25 16.83 13.77
N THR A 49 -15.43 17.40 14.03
CA THR A 49 -16.51 17.56 13.04
C THR A 49 -16.26 18.76 12.11
N GLU A 50 -15.07 18.88 11.56
CA GLU A 50 -14.77 19.88 10.53
C GLU A 50 -14.87 19.25 9.13
N GLY A 51 -15.50 19.93 8.18
CA GLY A 51 -15.74 19.40 6.83
C GLY A 51 -14.46 18.97 6.09
N ALA A 52 -13.31 19.59 6.40
CA ALA A 52 -12.01 19.24 5.83
C ALA A 52 -11.51 17.86 6.30
N ALA A 53 -11.81 17.46 7.54
CA ALA A 53 -11.46 16.15 8.08
C ALA A 53 -12.24 15.03 7.36
N LEU A 54 -13.54 15.25 7.12
CA LEU A 54 -14.38 14.32 6.36
C LEU A 54 -13.91 14.13 4.91
N ILE A 55 -13.49 15.20 4.24
CA ILE A 55 -12.95 15.12 2.87
C ILE A 55 -11.65 14.31 2.85
N ARG A 56 -10.73 14.55 3.80
CA ARG A 56 -9.48 13.77 3.93
C ARG A 56 -9.77 12.30 4.19
N LEU A 57 -10.71 12.01 5.09
CA LEU A 57 -11.12 10.65 5.45
C LEU A 57 -11.75 9.92 4.26
N GLY A 58 -12.66 10.58 3.53
CA GLY A 58 -13.24 10.04 2.30
C GLY A 58 -12.19 9.78 1.23
N GLY A 59 -11.25 10.72 1.03
CA GLY A 59 -10.13 10.55 0.11
C GLY A 59 -9.23 9.37 0.49
N LEU A 60 -9.01 9.14 1.78
CA LEU A 60 -8.18 8.05 2.29
C LEU A 60 -8.87 6.69 2.14
N ILE A 61 -10.18 6.62 2.39
CA ILE A 61 -10.99 5.43 2.10
C ILE A 61 -10.95 5.09 0.62
N VAL A 62 -11.22 6.06 -0.26
CA VAL A 62 -11.20 5.86 -1.71
C VAL A 62 -9.81 5.45 -2.18
N GLY A 63 -8.76 6.14 -1.72
CA GLY A 63 -7.37 5.80 -2.01
C GLY A 63 -7.01 4.40 -1.53
N GLY A 64 -7.47 4.01 -0.35
CA GLY A 64 -7.28 2.67 0.19
C GLY A 64 -7.96 1.58 -0.61
N ILE A 65 -9.21 1.79 -0.98
CA ILE A 65 -9.94 0.90 -1.89
C ILE A 65 -9.18 0.76 -3.22
N ILE A 66 -8.73 1.86 -3.81
CA ILE A 66 -7.97 1.84 -5.07
C ILE A 66 -6.68 1.01 -4.91
N VAL A 67 -5.90 1.24 -3.84
CA VAL A 67 -4.67 0.48 -3.58
C VAL A 67 -4.96 -1.01 -3.46
N TYR A 68 -5.99 -1.39 -2.71
CA TYR A 68 -6.36 -2.79 -2.51
C TYR A 68 -6.83 -3.48 -3.78
N VAL A 69 -7.73 -2.84 -4.53
CA VAL A 69 -8.20 -3.35 -5.82
C VAL A 69 -7.04 -3.48 -6.81
N ARG A 70 -6.06 -2.58 -6.77
CA ARG A 70 -4.88 -2.66 -7.62
C ARG A 70 -3.94 -3.77 -7.23
N LEU A 71 -3.67 -3.95 -5.94
CA LEU A 71 -2.84 -5.05 -5.47
C LEU A 71 -3.46 -6.41 -5.80
N ASP A 72 -4.79 -6.52 -5.67
CA ASP A 72 -5.56 -7.71 -6.06
C ASP A 72 -5.46 -8.00 -7.56
N GLN A 73 -5.66 -7.00 -8.42
CA GLN A 73 -5.51 -7.15 -9.87
C GLN A 73 -4.08 -7.53 -10.31
N GLU A 74 -3.07 -7.05 -9.59
CA GLU A 74 -1.66 -7.36 -9.86
C GLU A 74 -1.21 -8.69 -9.22
N GLN A 75 -2.04 -9.30 -8.37
CA GLN A 75 -1.77 -10.60 -7.75
C GLN A 75 -1.56 -11.69 -8.81
N ASP A 76 -2.39 -11.65 -9.86
CA ASP A 76 -2.35 -12.62 -10.96
C ASP A 76 -1.22 -12.35 -11.97
N ASN A 77 -0.58 -11.17 -11.89
CA ASN A 77 0.49 -10.73 -12.78
C ASN A 77 1.90 -11.07 -12.26
N GLY A 78 2.04 -12.15 -11.48
CA GLY A 78 3.34 -12.67 -11.06
C GLY A 78 3.97 -11.88 -9.91
N GLN A 79 5.07 -11.16 -10.17
CA GLN A 79 5.85 -10.44 -9.13
C GLN A 79 5.49 -8.96 -9.00
N ASN A 80 4.50 -8.47 -9.74
CA ASN A 80 4.18 -7.06 -9.75
C ASN A 80 3.65 -6.56 -8.39
N ALA A 81 2.63 -7.22 -7.84
CA ALA A 81 2.07 -6.88 -6.52
C ALA A 81 3.14 -6.81 -5.40
N PRO A 82 4.00 -7.83 -5.18
CA PRO A 82 5.01 -7.75 -4.11
C PRO A 82 6.05 -6.67 -4.38
N VAL A 83 6.45 -6.41 -5.63
CA VAL A 83 7.38 -5.31 -5.95
C VAL A 83 6.74 -3.95 -5.65
N THR A 84 5.46 -3.76 -5.99
CA THR A 84 4.73 -2.52 -5.67
C THR A 84 4.63 -2.32 -4.16
N VAL A 85 4.31 -3.36 -3.39
CA VAL A 85 4.26 -3.29 -1.91
C VAL A 85 5.63 -2.96 -1.33
N LEU A 86 6.72 -3.57 -1.84
CA LEU A 86 8.09 -3.28 -1.41
C LEU A 86 8.41 -1.79 -1.56
N TRP A 87 8.18 -1.24 -2.75
CA TRP A 87 8.48 0.17 -3.03
C TRP A 87 7.57 1.11 -2.25
N ALA A 88 6.30 0.76 -2.06
CA ALA A 88 5.38 1.54 -1.25
C ALA A 88 5.84 1.61 0.22
N ALA A 89 6.19 0.46 0.80
CA ALA A 89 6.69 0.37 2.18
C ALA A 89 8.04 1.09 2.35
N ALA A 90 8.97 0.94 1.40
CA ALA A 90 10.25 1.62 1.42
C ALA A 90 10.09 3.16 1.33
N THR A 91 9.18 3.64 0.49
CA THR A 91 8.89 5.07 0.38
C THR A 91 8.29 5.62 1.65
N LEU A 92 7.30 4.93 2.22
CA LEU A 92 6.70 5.31 3.51
C LEU A 92 7.72 5.31 4.64
N ALA A 93 8.68 4.37 4.65
CA ALA A 93 9.78 4.37 5.61
C ALA A 93 10.65 5.61 5.48
N GLY A 94 11.04 5.98 4.25
CA GLY A 94 11.81 7.19 3.97
C GLY A 94 11.05 8.47 4.35
N MET A 95 9.77 8.57 3.99
CA MET A 95 8.91 9.69 4.38
C MET A 95 8.80 9.81 5.90
N ALA A 96 8.50 8.71 6.59
CA ALA A 96 8.41 8.71 8.05
C ALA A 96 9.73 9.11 8.71
N ALA A 97 10.88 8.69 8.17
CA ALA A 97 12.19 9.12 8.65
C ALA A 97 12.42 10.63 8.44
N ILE A 98 12.08 11.16 7.26
CA ILE A 98 12.18 12.61 6.95
C ILE A 98 11.32 13.42 7.92
N TYR A 99 10.09 12.98 8.19
CA TYR A 99 9.17 13.63 9.11
C TYR A 99 9.44 13.37 10.60
N GLY A 100 10.50 12.64 10.95
CA GLY A 100 10.87 12.38 12.34
C GLY A 100 9.90 11.46 13.10
N LEU A 101 9.33 10.46 12.42
CA LEU A 101 8.42 9.46 12.98
C LEU A 101 9.11 8.08 13.04
N PRO A 102 10.04 7.84 13.99
CA PRO A 102 10.92 6.68 13.98
C PRO A 102 10.16 5.35 14.06
N LYS A 103 9.12 5.26 14.91
CA LYS A 103 8.30 4.04 15.03
C LYS A 103 7.59 3.68 13.72
N SER A 104 7.07 4.69 13.01
CA SER A 104 6.43 4.50 11.71
C SER A 104 7.43 4.07 10.65
N ALA A 105 8.64 4.65 10.67
CA ALA A 105 9.72 4.29 9.77
C ALA A 105 10.19 2.84 9.99
N GLU A 106 10.33 2.41 11.24
CA GLU A 106 10.69 1.03 11.60
C GLU A 106 9.66 0.01 11.11
N ILE A 107 8.35 0.28 11.30
CA ILE A 107 7.28 -0.61 10.84
C ILE A 107 7.26 -0.71 9.32
N ALA A 108 7.40 0.43 8.64
CA ALA A 108 7.45 0.49 7.18
C ALA A 108 8.68 -0.27 6.63
N ALA A 109 9.85 -0.07 7.24
CA ALA A 109 11.09 -0.75 6.88
C ALA A 109 11.03 -2.25 7.13
N ALA A 110 10.44 -2.68 8.26
CA ALA A 110 10.22 -4.10 8.56
C ALA A 110 9.29 -4.75 7.52
N THR A 111 8.25 -4.03 7.09
CA THR A 111 7.34 -4.50 6.03
C THR A 111 8.08 -4.62 4.69
N ALA A 112 8.88 -3.62 4.31
CA ALA A 112 9.72 -3.68 3.13
C ALA A 112 10.70 -4.85 3.18
N ALA A 113 11.37 -5.08 4.32
CA ALA A 113 12.30 -6.18 4.52
C ALA A 113 11.62 -7.55 4.41
N ALA A 114 10.41 -7.71 4.96
CA ALA A 114 9.64 -8.95 4.85
C ALA A 114 9.29 -9.27 3.39
N ILE A 115 8.87 -8.27 2.62
CA ILE A 115 8.54 -8.43 1.20
C ILE A 115 9.79 -8.65 0.35
N LEU A 116 10.91 -7.99 0.68
CA LEU A 116 12.19 -8.24 0.03
C LEU A 116 12.64 -9.68 0.27
N GLY A 117 12.51 -10.17 1.51
CA GLY A 117 12.72 -11.57 1.86
C GLY A 117 11.87 -12.49 0.98
N TYR A 118 10.56 -12.26 0.89
CA TYR A 118 9.69 -13.02 0.00
C TYR A 118 10.15 -13.00 -1.47
N LEU A 119 10.55 -11.84 -2.00
CA LEU A 119 11.00 -11.69 -3.39
C LEU A 119 12.30 -12.43 -3.67
N LEU A 120 13.25 -12.46 -2.72
CA LEU A 120 14.51 -13.21 -2.87
C LEU A 120 14.29 -14.71 -3.09
N TRP A 121 13.21 -15.27 -2.54
CA TRP A 121 12.85 -16.68 -2.73
C TRP A 121 12.04 -16.94 -4.01
N ASN A 122 11.53 -15.88 -4.65
CA ASN A 122 10.57 -15.94 -5.75
C ASN A 122 11.04 -15.25 -7.05
N ILE A 123 12.26 -14.71 -7.07
CA ILE A 123 12.93 -14.18 -8.25
C ILE A 123 14.05 -15.16 -8.64
N PRO A 124 14.22 -15.50 -9.93
CA PRO A 124 13.48 -14.99 -11.11
C PRO A 124 12.19 -15.76 -11.42
N VAL A 125 11.93 -16.88 -10.75
CA VAL A 125 10.76 -17.75 -10.99
C VAL A 125 9.80 -17.67 -9.81
N ASN A 126 8.53 -17.35 -10.08
CA ASN A 126 7.49 -17.31 -9.06
C ASN A 126 7.21 -18.72 -8.52
N ARG A 127 7.75 -19.06 -7.35
CA ARG A 127 7.60 -20.39 -6.73
C ARG A 127 6.39 -20.45 -5.81
N PHE A 128 6.12 -19.36 -5.11
CA PHE A 128 5.03 -19.20 -4.16
C PHE A 128 4.17 -18.03 -4.61
N PRO A 129 2.88 -18.23 -4.94
CA PRO A 129 2.00 -17.14 -5.31
C PRO A 129 1.73 -16.25 -4.09
N MET A 130 1.66 -14.93 -4.32
CA MET A 130 1.18 -14.00 -3.32
C MET A 130 -0.34 -14.14 -3.26
N GLY A 131 -0.90 -14.52 -2.11
CA GLY A 131 -2.36 -14.58 -1.91
C GLY A 131 -2.89 -13.38 -1.13
N HIS A 132 -4.19 -13.39 -0.85
CA HIS A 132 -4.83 -12.35 -0.03
C HIS A 132 -4.24 -12.31 1.38
N ALA A 133 -3.74 -13.44 1.89
CA ALA A 133 -3.00 -13.52 3.15
C ALA A 133 -1.76 -12.62 3.20
N ALA A 134 -1.17 -12.26 2.06
CA ALA A 134 -0.04 -11.33 2.00
C ALA A 134 -0.49 -9.91 1.65
N ILE A 135 -1.47 -9.76 0.75
CA ILE A 135 -1.97 -8.45 0.31
C ILE A 135 -2.68 -7.71 1.43
N LEU A 136 -3.58 -8.40 2.15
CA LEU A 136 -4.38 -7.75 3.18
C LEU A 136 -3.55 -7.17 4.33
N PRO A 137 -2.61 -7.90 4.98
CA PRO A 137 -1.79 -7.31 6.02
C PRO A 137 -0.85 -6.23 5.48
N ALA A 138 -0.22 -6.43 4.32
CA ALA A 138 0.74 -5.47 3.78
C ALA A 138 0.05 -4.16 3.34
N GLY A 139 -1.08 -4.26 2.64
CA GLY A 139 -1.93 -3.13 2.31
C GLY A 139 -2.43 -2.40 3.55
N THR A 140 -2.71 -3.13 4.64
CA THR A 140 -3.18 -2.55 5.90
C THR A 140 -2.07 -1.69 6.48
N VAL A 141 -0.85 -2.22 6.54
CA VAL A 141 0.31 -1.47 7.03
C VAL A 141 0.55 -0.21 6.18
N ILE A 142 0.53 -0.32 4.85
CA ILE A 142 0.67 0.84 3.95
C ILE A 142 -0.40 1.91 4.21
N LEU A 143 -1.67 1.51 4.33
CA LEU A 143 -2.76 2.46 4.57
C LEU A 143 -2.70 3.09 5.95
N THR A 144 -2.45 2.29 6.98
CA THR A 144 -2.39 2.76 8.36
C THR A 144 -1.23 3.75 8.54
N LEU A 145 -0.08 3.50 7.91
CA LEU A 145 1.05 4.43 7.91
C LEU A 145 0.76 5.70 7.11
N SER A 146 0.10 5.59 5.96
CA SER A 146 -0.31 6.75 5.16
C SER A 146 -1.30 7.64 5.93
N ALA A 147 -2.26 7.04 6.64
CA ALA A 147 -3.17 7.75 7.53
C ALA A 147 -2.45 8.43 8.68
N ALA A 148 -1.55 7.72 9.36
CA ALA A 148 -0.74 8.30 10.43
C ALA A 148 0.07 9.51 9.94
N LEU A 149 0.64 9.44 8.74
CA LEU A 149 1.37 10.56 8.13
C LEU A 149 0.47 11.76 7.86
N LEU A 150 -0.74 11.53 7.32
CA LEU A 150 -1.70 12.61 7.03
C LEU A 150 -2.22 13.30 8.29
N VAL A 151 -2.42 12.54 9.37
CA VAL A 151 -2.88 13.09 10.65
C VAL A 151 -1.78 13.89 11.33
N VAL A 152 -0.55 13.35 11.36
CA VAL A 152 0.56 13.94 12.13
C VAL A 152 1.27 15.07 11.38
N ARG A 153 1.26 15.08 10.05
CA ARG A 153 2.03 16.04 9.23
C ARG A 153 1.18 16.76 8.18
N PRO A 154 0.87 18.05 8.39
CA PRO A 154 0.30 18.87 7.31
C PRO A 154 1.32 19.01 6.17
N GLY A 155 0.90 18.77 4.93
CA GLY A 155 1.77 18.74 3.74
C GLY A 155 2.20 17.34 3.29
N ALA A 156 1.92 16.29 4.07
CA ALA A 156 2.19 14.90 3.65
C ALA A 156 1.28 14.43 2.50
N ASP A 157 0.18 15.14 2.25
CA ASP A 157 -0.80 14.88 1.19
C ASP A 157 -0.19 14.89 -0.21
N LEU A 158 0.66 15.88 -0.52
CA LEU A 158 1.34 15.96 -1.81
C LEU A 158 2.33 14.80 -2.01
N ALA A 159 3.09 14.46 -0.98
CA ALA A 159 4.05 13.35 -1.04
C ALA A 159 3.33 11.99 -1.19
N LEU A 160 2.21 11.80 -0.50
CA LEU A 160 1.36 10.61 -0.63
C LEU A 160 0.65 10.56 -1.99
N LEU A 161 0.28 11.69 -2.57
CA LEU A 161 -0.28 11.74 -3.93
C LEU A 161 0.75 11.27 -4.97
N CYS A 162 2.03 11.64 -4.81
CA CYS A 162 3.12 11.09 -5.61
C CYS A 162 3.28 9.58 -5.41
N LEU A 163 3.09 9.08 -4.19
CA LEU A 163 3.13 7.64 -3.90
C LEU A 163 1.99 6.89 -4.59
N VAL A 164 0.80 7.48 -4.75
CA VAL A 164 -0.31 6.85 -5.48
C VAL A 164 0.08 6.51 -6.91
N ALA A 165 0.90 7.34 -7.57
CA ALA A 165 1.37 7.08 -8.94
C ALA A 165 2.13 5.75 -9.09
N LEU A 166 2.78 5.27 -8.02
CA LEU A 166 3.45 3.97 -7.98
C LEU A 166 2.49 2.81 -8.29
N PHE A 167 1.26 2.87 -7.77
CA PHE A 167 0.23 1.84 -8.00
C PHE A 167 -0.33 1.85 -9.42
N PHE A 168 -0.04 2.90 -10.19
CA PHE A 168 -0.40 3.01 -11.60
C PHE A 168 0.79 2.84 -12.55
N ALA A 169 2.00 2.59 -12.03
CA ALA A 169 3.22 2.53 -12.82
C ALA A 169 3.13 1.50 -13.97
N ASN A 170 2.58 0.31 -13.71
CA ASN A 170 2.36 -0.71 -14.73
C ASN A 170 1.44 -0.24 -15.84
N ARG A 171 0.30 0.37 -15.48
CA ARG A 171 -0.67 0.86 -16.45
C ARG A 171 -0.10 1.99 -17.30
N ILE A 172 0.64 2.91 -16.67
CA ILE A 172 1.34 4.01 -17.36
C ILE A 172 2.34 3.43 -18.35
N ALA A 173 3.13 2.46 -17.92
CA ALA A 173 4.12 1.82 -18.77
C ALA A 173 3.45 0.99 -19.89
N ASP A 174 2.31 0.32 -19.66
CA ASP A 174 1.58 -0.42 -20.70
C ASP A 174 1.02 0.54 -21.76
N THR A 175 0.53 1.72 -21.34
CA THR A 175 0.08 2.75 -22.27
C THR A 175 1.22 3.37 -23.07
N LEU A 176 2.41 3.51 -22.48
CA LEU A 176 3.58 4.11 -23.13
C LEU A 176 4.32 3.13 -24.04
N PHE A 177 4.41 1.85 -23.66
CA PHE A 177 5.20 0.83 -24.33
C PHE A 177 4.37 -0.17 -25.14
N LYS A 178 3.13 0.21 -25.52
CA LYS A 178 2.15 -0.60 -26.29
C LYS A 178 2.84 -1.63 -27.20
N GLY A 179 2.81 -2.90 -26.78
CA GLY A 179 3.22 -4.04 -27.60
C GLY A 179 4.59 -4.68 -27.30
N HIS A 180 5.38 -4.20 -26.34
CA HIS A 180 6.70 -4.79 -26.06
C HIS A 180 6.78 -5.51 -24.71
N ARG A 181 6.77 -6.86 -24.76
CA ARG A 181 7.01 -7.85 -23.68
C ARG A 181 6.16 -7.72 -22.41
N ARG A 182 5.78 -8.86 -21.83
CA ARG A 182 5.19 -8.90 -20.47
C ARG A 182 6.11 -8.16 -19.51
N MET A 183 5.57 -7.21 -18.76
CA MET A 183 6.33 -6.49 -17.74
C MET A 183 6.92 -7.48 -16.74
N THR A 184 8.20 -7.30 -16.45
CA THR A 184 8.92 -8.10 -15.46
C THR A 184 9.07 -7.29 -14.18
N ALA A 185 9.37 -7.97 -13.07
CA ALA A 185 9.72 -7.31 -11.79
C ALA A 185 10.75 -6.18 -11.95
N LEU A 186 11.69 -6.34 -12.90
CA LEU A 186 12.72 -5.35 -13.22
C LEU A 186 12.12 -4.09 -13.86
N THR A 187 11.15 -4.24 -14.76
CA THR A 187 10.43 -3.13 -15.38
C THR A 187 9.65 -2.33 -14.34
N VAL A 188 8.94 -3.00 -13.43
CA VAL A 188 8.21 -2.36 -12.33
C VAL A 188 9.17 -1.62 -11.41
N THR A 189 10.32 -2.23 -11.11
CA THR A 189 11.36 -1.62 -10.28
C THR A 189 11.92 -0.33 -10.90
N VAL A 190 12.26 -0.36 -12.19
CA VAL A 190 12.77 0.83 -12.90
C VAL A 190 11.69 1.92 -12.99
N GLY A 191 10.43 1.54 -13.24
CA GLY A 191 9.30 2.48 -13.28
C GLY A 191 8.91 3.06 -11.91
N ALA A 192 9.20 2.35 -10.82
CA ALA A 192 8.93 2.79 -9.45
C ALA A 192 9.88 3.90 -9.00
N LEU A 193 11.15 3.88 -9.45
CA LEU A 193 12.20 4.79 -8.99
C LEU A 193 11.83 6.29 -9.11
N PRO A 194 11.28 6.78 -10.24
CA PRO A 194 10.89 8.19 -10.36
C PRO A 194 9.77 8.58 -9.37
N ALA A 195 8.78 7.72 -9.16
CA ALA A 195 7.68 7.99 -8.24
C ALA A 195 8.18 8.06 -6.79
N VAL A 196 9.02 7.10 -6.40
CA VAL A 196 9.67 7.03 -5.08
C VAL A 196 10.54 8.27 -4.85
N ALA A 197 11.41 8.60 -5.81
CA ALA A 197 12.30 9.76 -5.70
C ALA A 197 11.51 11.07 -5.60
N THR A 198 10.44 11.22 -6.39
CA THR A 198 9.59 12.41 -6.35
C THR A 198 8.87 12.53 -5.02
N ALA A 199 8.30 11.44 -4.50
CA ALA A 199 7.61 11.44 -3.21
C ALA A 199 8.56 11.82 -2.05
N LEU A 200 9.79 11.27 -2.05
CA LEU A 200 10.79 11.61 -1.04
C LEU A 200 11.30 13.05 -1.18
N ALA A 201 11.51 13.54 -2.40
CA ALA A 201 11.92 14.93 -2.64
C ALA A 201 10.84 15.91 -2.18
N VAL A 202 9.57 15.65 -2.48
CA VAL A 202 8.43 16.44 -2.01
C VAL A 202 8.34 16.38 -0.49
N ALA A 203 8.48 15.21 0.12
CA ALA A 203 8.47 15.07 1.58
C ALA A 203 9.61 15.86 2.24
N TRP A 204 10.79 15.89 1.63
CA TRP A 204 11.94 16.66 2.13
C TRP A 204 11.73 18.17 2.02
N LEU A 205 11.15 18.63 0.91
CA LEU A 205 10.84 20.05 0.69
C LEU A 205 9.72 20.57 1.62
N LEU A 206 8.82 19.69 2.05
CA LEU A 206 7.68 20.03 2.91
C LEU A 206 7.89 19.67 4.40
N ARG A 207 9.12 19.33 4.80
CA ARG A 207 9.46 18.93 6.18
C ARG A 207 9.34 20.07 7.19
#